data_AF-X1R874-F1
#
_entry.id   AF-X1R874-F1
#
_cell.length_a   1.000
_cell.length_b   1.000
_cell.length_c   1.000
_cell.angle_alpha   90.00
_cell.angle_beta   90.00
_cell.angle_gamma   90.00
#
_symmetry.space_group_name_H-M   'P 1'
#
loop_
_entity.id
_entity.type
_entity.pdbx_description
1 polymer ?
#
loop_
_entity_poly.entity_id
_entity_poly.type
_entity_poly.pdbx_seq_one_letter_code
_entity_poly.pdbx_strand_id
1 'polypeptide(L)'
;FSKYTNPNITKDDVLNHPVESMAELVLSFWYIYDLETRVKKFKETIKEWKIDGVLLHNNMSCRPNSCGQYDLKRILMEELDIPSLIITSDMNDPRKLNETQVVNQIESFIEILRQRKKK
;
A
#
# COMPACT_ATOMS: atom_id res chain seq x y z
N PHE A 1 -4.48 -5.46 -19.55
CA PHE A 1 -4.28 -4.46 -18.48
C PHE A 1 -3.69 -5.17 -17.27
N SER A 2 -2.82 -4.52 -16.49
CA SER A 2 -2.18 -5.16 -15.33
C SER A 2 -3.26 -5.60 -14.33
N LYS A 3 -3.07 -6.74 -13.65
CA LYS A 3 -3.98 -7.18 -12.57
C LYS A 3 -4.23 -6.12 -11.47
N TYR A 4 -3.41 -5.08 -11.43
CA TYR A 4 -3.45 -4.00 -10.43
C TYR A 4 -4.07 -2.70 -10.94
N THR A 5 -4.32 -2.59 -12.24
CA THR A 5 -5.13 -1.52 -12.85
C THR A 5 -6.42 -2.18 -13.29
N ASN A 6 -7.41 -2.17 -12.38
CA ASN A 6 -8.79 -2.63 -12.53
C ASN A 6 -9.02 -3.75 -13.58
N PRO A 7 -9.14 -5.02 -13.16
CA PRO A 7 -9.40 -6.13 -14.07
C PRO A 7 -10.76 -6.07 -14.78
N ASN A 8 -11.62 -5.09 -14.46
CA ASN A 8 -12.96 -4.95 -15.03
C ASN A 8 -13.00 -4.30 -16.42
N ILE A 9 -11.87 -3.79 -16.95
CA ILE A 9 -11.82 -3.20 -18.30
C ILE A 9 -11.20 -4.20 -19.26
N THR A 10 -12.01 -4.64 -20.21
CA THR A 10 -11.59 -5.56 -21.26
C THR A 10 -11.04 -4.80 -22.47
N LYS A 11 -10.42 -5.54 -23.40
CA LYS A 11 -10.02 -4.97 -24.69
C LYS A 11 -11.24 -4.48 -25.49
N ASP A 12 -12.38 -5.14 -25.35
CA ASP A 12 -13.61 -4.79 -26.05
C ASP A 12 -14.16 -3.44 -25.55
N ASP A 13 -14.16 -3.24 -24.23
CA ASP A 13 -14.57 -1.96 -23.60
C ASP A 13 -13.75 -0.79 -24.13
N VAL A 14 -12.44 -0.97 -24.28
CA VAL A 14 -11.54 0.08 -24.79
C VAL A 14 -11.82 0.41 -26.25
N LEU A 15 -12.20 -0.58 -27.06
CA LEU A 15 -12.48 -0.37 -28.48
C LEU A 15 -13.85 0.27 -28.72
N ASN A 16 -14.85 -0.09 -27.90
CA ASN A 16 -16.24 0.32 -28.08
C ASN A 16 -16.64 1.54 -27.23
N HIS A 17 -16.00 1.74 -26.07
CA HIS A 17 -16.28 2.81 -25.09
C HIS A 17 -14.96 3.44 -24.58
N PRO A 18 -14.17 4.07 -25.46
CA PRO A 18 -12.80 4.49 -25.15
C PRO A 18 -12.72 5.57 -24.06
N VAL A 19 -13.68 6.50 -24.01
CA VAL A 19 -13.66 7.62 -23.05
C VAL A 19 -14.04 7.13 -21.65
N GLU A 20 -15.07 6.31 -21.54
CA GLU A 20 -15.52 5.68 -20.30
C GLU A 20 -14.44 4.75 -19.75
N SER A 21 -13.84 3.93 -20.61
CA SER A 21 -12.73 3.06 -20.25
C SER A 21 -11.53 3.86 -19.72
N MET A 22 -11.20 4.98 -20.36
CA MET A 22 -10.14 5.87 -19.89
C MET A 22 -10.49 6.49 -18.52
N ALA A 23 -11.71 6.98 -18.36
CA ALA A 23 -12.16 7.58 -17.10
C ALA A 23 -12.08 6.57 -15.95
N GLU A 24 -12.59 5.35 -16.15
CA GLU A 24 -12.53 4.28 -15.17
C GLU A 24 -11.07 3.89 -14.84
N LEU A 25 -10.19 3.76 -15.83
CA LEU A 25 -8.76 3.48 -15.60
C LEU A 25 -8.09 4.56 -14.74
N VAL A 26 -8.33 5.84 -15.05
CA VAL A 26 -7.73 6.97 -14.34
C VAL A 26 -8.23 7.01 -12.91
N LEU A 27 -9.54 6.86 -12.68
CA LEU A 27 -10.15 6.90 -11.34
C LEU A 27 -9.85 5.65 -10.50
N SER A 28 -9.50 4.53 -11.15
CA SER A 28 -9.07 3.30 -10.48
C SER A 28 -7.61 3.34 -10.02
N PHE A 29 -6.92 4.47 -10.16
CA PHE A 29 -5.54 4.58 -9.75
C PHE A 29 -5.42 4.76 -8.23
N TRP A 30 -4.61 3.90 -7.61
CA TRP A 30 -4.39 3.85 -6.16
C TRP A 30 -4.10 5.16 -5.42
N TYR A 31 -3.53 6.17 -6.10
CA TYR A 31 -3.26 7.48 -5.48
C TYR A 31 -4.50 8.35 -5.32
N ILE A 32 -5.60 8.03 -6.01
CA ILE A 32 -6.86 8.77 -5.96
C ILE A 32 -7.80 8.20 -4.88
N TYR A 33 -7.54 6.97 -4.42
CA TYR A 33 -8.35 6.33 -3.39
C TYR A 33 -8.41 7.14 -2.09
N ASP A 34 -9.62 7.28 -1.57
CA ASP A 34 -9.85 7.65 -0.17
C ASP A 34 -9.33 6.55 0.78
N LEU A 35 -9.33 6.85 2.07
CA LEU A 35 -8.84 5.94 3.09
C LEU A 35 -9.63 4.62 3.13
N GLU A 36 -10.95 4.67 3.00
CA GLU A 36 -11.83 3.49 3.07
C GLU A 36 -11.55 2.53 1.90
N THR A 37 -11.49 3.06 0.68
CA THR A 37 -11.16 2.34 -0.54
C THR A 37 -9.76 1.75 -0.44
N ARG A 38 -8.80 2.51 0.10
CA ARG A 38 -7.42 2.03 0.32
C ARG A 38 -7.40 0.88 1.32
N VAL A 39 -8.07 0.98 2.47
CA VAL A 39 -8.20 -0.10 3.46
C VAL A 39 -8.82 -1.35 2.82
N LYS A 40 -9.91 -1.20 2.06
CA LYS A 40 -10.56 -2.32 1.36
C LYS A 40 -9.60 -3.01 0.40
N LYS A 41 -8.85 -2.26 -0.41
CA LYS A 41 -7.87 -2.79 -1.36
C LYS A 41 -6.70 -3.48 -0.66
N PHE A 42 -6.23 -2.94 0.46
CA PHE A 42 -5.23 -3.61 1.29
C PHE A 42 -5.77 -4.92 1.86
N LYS A 43 -7.00 -4.94 2.39
CA LYS A 43 -7.64 -6.18 2.91
C LYS A 43 -7.76 -7.26 1.85
N GLU A 44 -8.21 -6.90 0.64
CA GLU A 44 -8.27 -7.80 -0.52
C GLU A 44 -6.87 -8.38 -0.83
N THR A 45 -5.88 -7.50 -0.97
CA THR A 45 -4.50 -7.88 -1.32
C THR A 45 -3.86 -8.75 -0.24
N ILE A 46 -4.00 -8.39 1.03
CA ILE A 46 -3.45 -9.13 2.17
C ILE A 46 -3.98 -10.57 2.18
N LYS A 47 -5.28 -10.73 1.98
CA LYS A 47 -5.93 -12.05 1.94
C LYS A 47 -5.48 -12.87 0.74
N GLU A 48 -5.48 -12.28 -0.45
CA GLU A 48 -5.12 -12.97 -1.70
C GLU A 48 -3.66 -13.43 -1.69
N TRP A 49 -2.76 -12.57 -1.22
CA TRP A 49 -1.31 -12.81 -1.25
C TRP A 49 -0.77 -13.45 0.03
N LYS A 50 -1.64 -13.70 1.01
CA LYS A 50 -1.27 -14.25 2.33
C LYS A 50 -0.15 -13.44 2.98
N ILE A 51 -0.35 -12.11 3.02
CA ILE A 51 0.63 -11.17 3.55
C ILE A 51 0.67 -11.28 5.07
N ASP A 52 1.85 -11.55 5.62
CA ASP A 52 2.08 -11.65 7.07
C ASP A 52 2.25 -10.28 7.75
N GLY A 53 2.61 -9.24 7.00
CA GLY A 53 2.79 -7.87 7.50
C GLY A 53 3.02 -6.85 6.39
N VAL A 54 2.82 -5.57 6.70
CA VAL A 54 2.89 -4.46 5.73
C VAL A 54 3.96 -3.46 6.11
N LEU A 55 4.82 -3.09 5.17
CA LEU A 55 5.75 -1.96 5.30
C LEU A 55 5.24 -0.80 4.44
N LEU A 56 4.94 0.32 5.09
CA LEU A 56 4.47 1.56 4.47
C LEU A 56 5.63 2.55 4.41
N HIS A 57 5.89 3.10 3.22
CA HIS A 57 6.90 4.14 3.03
C HIS A 57 6.25 5.52 3.12
N ASN A 58 6.49 6.20 4.22
CA ASN A 58 6.17 7.61 4.40
C ASN A 58 7.21 8.45 3.66
N ASN A 59 7.02 8.56 2.34
CA ASN A 59 7.86 9.37 1.47
C ASN A 59 7.62 10.86 1.72
N MET A 60 8.65 11.59 2.14
CA MET A 60 8.54 13.01 2.46
C MET A 60 8.14 13.87 1.26
N SER A 61 8.56 13.52 0.05
CA SER A 61 8.19 14.24 -1.18
C SER A 61 6.81 13.88 -1.72
N CYS A 62 6.34 12.64 -1.53
CA CYS A 62 5.06 12.20 -2.09
C CYS A 62 3.92 12.30 -1.08
N ARG A 63 3.41 13.53 -0.87
CA ARG A 63 2.31 13.79 0.08
C ARG A 63 1.04 12.97 -0.19
N PRO A 64 0.56 12.77 -1.43
CA PRO A 64 -0.65 11.97 -1.67
C PRO A 64 -0.50 10.50 -1.25
N ASN A 65 0.70 9.92 -1.40
CA ASN A 65 0.99 8.56 -0.96
C ASN A 65 1.11 8.45 0.57
N SER A 66 1.75 9.45 1.18
CA SER A 66 2.06 9.46 2.61
C SER A 66 0.89 9.91 3.48
N CYS A 67 -0.05 10.65 2.91
CA CYS A 67 -1.27 11.06 3.61
C CYS A 67 -2.14 9.84 3.96
N GLY A 68 -2.64 9.80 5.20
CA GLY A 68 -3.49 8.71 5.70
C GLY A 68 -2.76 7.40 5.99
N GLN A 69 -1.42 7.31 5.83
CA GLN A 69 -0.68 6.07 6.13
C GLN A 69 -0.73 5.69 7.61
N TYR A 70 -0.77 6.67 8.52
CA TYR A 70 -0.86 6.41 9.95
C TYR A 70 -2.23 5.85 10.33
N ASP A 71 -3.31 6.38 9.76
CA ASP A 71 -4.65 5.83 9.94
C ASP A 71 -4.79 4.46 9.29
N LEU A 72 -4.24 4.27 8.09
CA LEU A 72 -4.18 2.97 7.44
C LEU A 72 -3.43 1.96 8.31
N LYS A 73 -2.23 2.29 8.80
CA LYS A 73 -1.46 1.44 9.72
C LYS A 73 -2.29 1.06 10.93
N ARG A 74 -2.98 2.03 11.55
CA ARG A 74 -3.82 1.80 12.72
C ARG A 74 -4.92 0.78 12.41
N ILE A 75 -5.67 0.98 11.33
CA ILE A 75 -6.74 0.06 10.89
C ILE A 75 -6.18 -1.34 10.57
N LEU A 76 -5.06 -1.43 9.86
CA LEU A 76 -4.40 -2.71 9.56
C LEU A 76 -4.05 -3.48 10.84
N MET A 77 -3.54 -2.79 11.87
CA MET A 77 -3.15 -3.41 13.13
C MET A 77 -4.34 -3.74 14.03
N GLU A 78 -5.27 -2.80 14.21
CA GLU A 78 -6.39 -2.92 15.17
C GLU A 78 -7.54 -3.79 14.64
N GLU A 79 -7.88 -3.64 13.36
CA GLU A 79 -9.08 -4.27 12.79
C GLU A 79 -8.76 -5.54 11.98
N LEU A 80 -7.58 -5.59 11.35
CA LEU A 80 -7.19 -6.72 10.51
C LEU A 80 -6.13 -7.64 11.15
N ASP A 81 -5.60 -7.27 12.33
CA ASP A 81 -4.52 -7.99 13.03
C ASP A 81 -3.28 -8.23 12.14
N ILE A 82 -2.95 -7.25 11.29
CA ILE A 82 -1.80 -7.27 10.40
C ILE A 82 -0.71 -6.34 10.94
N PRO A 83 0.44 -6.89 11.40
CA PRO A 83 1.59 -6.10 11.79
C PRO A 83 2.00 -5.14 10.68
N SER A 84 2.14 -3.87 11.03
CA SER A 84 2.43 -2.82 10.05
C SER A 84 3.53 -1.88 10.54
N LEU A 85 4.51 -1.60 9.69
CA LEU A 85 5.64 -0.70 9.95
C LEU A 85 5.56 0.51 9.02
N ILE A 86 5.83 1.71 9.54
CA ILE A 86 6.07 2.90 8.72
C ILE A 86 7.55 3.21 8.76
N ILE A 87 8.18 3.32 7.60
CA ILE A 87 9.52 3.88 7.41
C ILE A 87 9.38 5.28 6.80
N THR A 88 10.09 6.26 7.34
CA THR A 88 10.11 7.62 6.79
C THR A 88 11.44 7.88 6.10
N SER A 89 11.40 8.25 4.82
CA SER A 89 12.56 8.72 4.06
C SER A 89 12.08 9.51 2.84
N ASP A 90 13.00 9.94 1.98
CA ASP A 90 12.68 10.57 0.71
C ASP A 90 13.15 9.71 -0.46
N MET A 91 12.45 9.75 -1.58
CA MET A 91 12.83 8.97 -2.78
C MET A 91 14.01 9.57 -3.55
N ASN A 92 14.26 10.88 -3.42
CA ASN A 92 15.26 11.62 -4.19
C ASN A 92 16.28 12.35 -3.30
N ASP A 93 15.98 12.58 -2.02
CA ASP A 93 16.90 13.23 -1.08
C ASP A 93 17.55 12.20 -0.12
N PRO A 94 18.79 11.75 -0.40
CA PRO A 94 19.48 10.76 0.44
C PRO A 94 19.75 11.30 1.86
N ARG A 95 19.78 12.62 2.06
CA ARG A 95 19.97 13.23 3.40
C ARG A 95 18.77 12.98 4.32
N LYS A 96 17.64 12.52 3.78
CA LYS A 96 16.43 12.17 4.53
C LYS A 96 16.36 10.70 4.91
N LEU A 97 17.40 9.93 4.59
CA LEU A 97 17.50 8.53 4.99
C LEU A 97 18.49 8.39 6.15
N ASN A 98 18.02 7.83 7.26
CA ASN A 98 18.89 7.30 8.31
C ASN A 98 18.95 5.79 8.17
N GLU A 99 19.95 5.29 7.46
CA GLU A 99 20.07 3.86 7.13
C GLU A 99 20.08 2.97 8.38
N THR A 100 20.89 3.31 9.38
CA THR A 100 20.99 2.54 10.62
C THR A 100 19.65 2.44 11.34
N GLN A 101 18.90 3.55 11.42
CA GLN A 101 17.58 3.55 12.04
C GLN A 101 16.59 2.68 11.26
N VAL A 102 16.56 2.80 9.93
CA VAL A 102 15.64 2.05 9.06
C VAL A 102 15.95 0.55 9.13
N VAL A 103 17.22 0.17 9.06
CA VAL A 103 17.65 -1.24 9.17
C VAL A 103 17.20 -1.82 10.50
N ASN A 104 17.47 -1.15 11.63
CA ASN A 104 17.07 -1.63 12.95
C ASN A 104 15.54 -1.79 13.09
N GLN A 105 14.76 -0.88 12.50
CA GLN A 105 13.29 -0.96 12.48
C GLN A 105 12.81 -2.17 11.67
N ILE A 106 13.40 -2.41 10.49
CA ILE A 106 13.06 -3.56 9.64
C ILE A 106 13.44 -4.87 10.32
N GLU A 107 14.62 -4.97 10.94
CA GLU A 107 15.05 -6.16 11.68
C GLU A 107 14.10 -6.49 12.83
N SER A 108 13.74 -5.48 13.62
CA SER A 108 12.75 -5.62 14.70
C SER A 108 11.39 -6.07 14.18
N PHE A 109 10.96 -5.51 13.04
CA PHE A 109 9.69 -5.88 12.43
C PHE A 109 9.69 -7.32 11.91
N ILE A 110 10.77 -7.77 11.26
CA ILE A 110 10.92 -9.16 10.82
C ILE A 110 10.84 -10.12 12.01
N GLU A 111 11.44 -9.78 13.15
CA GLU A 111 11.37 -10.62 14.34
C GLU A 111 9.93 -10.72 14.90
N ILE A 112 9.17 -9.62 14.91
CA ILE A 112 7.74 -9.65 15.26
C ILE A 112 6.97 -10.61 14.34
N LEU A 113 7.22 -10.57 13.03
CA LEU A 113 6.57 -11.46 12.06
C LEU A 113 6.92 -12.93 12.33
N ARG A 114 8.19 -13.24 12.60
CA ARG A 114 8.65 -14.60 12.93
C ARG A 114 7.99 -15.14 14.19
N GLN A 115 7.85 -14.32 15.22
CA GLN A 115 7.20 -14.74 16.48
C GLN A 115 5.72 -15.03 16.29
N ARG A 116 5.02 -14.21 15.50
CA ARG A 116 3.60 -14.43 15.20
C ARG A 116 3.35 -15.69 14.38
N LYS A 117 4.25 -16.04 13.45
CA LYS A 117 4.16 -17.27 12.64
C LYS A 117 4.41 -18.56 13.44
N LYS A 118 5.06 -18.47 14.60
CA LYS A 118 5.29 -19.61 15.50
C LYS A 118 4.09 -19.94 16.40
N LYS A 119 3.14 -19.01 16.55
CA LYS A 119 1.86 -19.24 17.23
C LYS A 119 0.88 -19.92 16.28
#